data_AF-A0AAD7SFM6-F1
#
_entry.id   AF-A0AAD7SFM6-F1
#
_cell.length_a   1.000
_cell.length_b   1.000
_cell.length_c   1.000
_cell.angle_alpha   90.00
_cell.angle_beta   90.00
_cell.angle_gamma   90.00
#
_symmetry.space_group_name_H-M   'P 1'
#
loop_
_entity.id
_entity.type
_entity.pdbx_description
1 polymer ?
#
loop_
_entity_poly.entity_id
_entity_poly.type
_entity_poly.pdbx_seq_one_letter_code
_entity_poly.pdbx_strand_id
1 'polypeptide(L)'
;MRAKIRQEYAAALDHEARAVGLRLELIRAQALSVVQSLQWRAGQAYGEMEELLGARFLAEMSSIDQLAEVARHHIELAAKIQQELVLGGTDFFLNGDVCVVPSPVPPPRPPSLELRAGSSLTIVQLEAFYTQFCKIAPTGVLSSQKLAEILQQHISLNLGSDALPDSWMHLSEAQILELVSAGTQGSEIVDWRHFLLGAALPWPIPSQLQLLQVLAQFKSADPGEMGFITEEQYLQMDLWFPRTMNLPVPDDPSEPLPYDRLSNLRKFFFTLFSDGECPTPRLDYMSMLLYFASHPDSIQGFVRALSIVTGQSLQHRPRSPLLLKSVPYIEESASAETEGEPETSRADEEEGVSIPALLKVIHHGRTRTASYSRLHPNWKSREEYEEDFRKIYRDLGFKVDEKVPFGILCQHPMLQDLMDSTLQYQLTDIHGVLQTQLNEGKLTVS
;
A
#
# COMPACT_ATOMS: atom_id res chain seq x y z
N MET A 1 -67.64 110.67 45.63
CA MET A 1 -66.62 109.87 44.92
C MET A 1 -66.12 108.65 45.72
N ARG A 2 -65.62 108.79 46.96
CA ARG A 2 -65.05 107.67 47.76
C ARG A 2 -66.01 106.53 48.15
N ALA A 3 -67.32 106.76 48.24
CA ALA A 3 -68.29 105.71 48.60
C ALA A 3 -68.59 104.75 47.43
N LYS A 4 -68.74 105.31 46.22
CA LYS A 4 -68.99 104.54 45.00
C LYS A 4 -67.81 103.63 44.64
N ILE A 5 -66.58 104.15 44.77
CA ILE A 5 -65.34 103.37 44.56
C ILE A 5 -65.25 102.18 45.54
N ARG A 6 -65.64 102.37 46.81
CA ARG A 6 -65.65 101.28 47.80
C ARG A 6 -66.69 100.20 47.50
N GLN A 7 -67.85 100.61 47.01
CA GLN A 7 -68.92 99.69 46.62
C GLN A 7 -68.56 98.88 45.36
N GLU A 8 -67.99 99.54 44.35
CA GLU A 8 -67.49 98.87 43.14
C GLU A 8 -66.34 97.90 43.47
N TYR A 9 -65.43 98.28 44.37
CA TYR A 9 -64.37 97.40 44.86
C TYR A 9 -64.90 96.16 45.60
N ALA A 10 -65.88 96.33 46.50
CA ALA A 10 -66.50 95.21 47.20
C ALA A 10 -67.24 94.26 46.25
N ALA A 11 -67.98 94.80 45.27
CA ALA A 11 -68.67 94.00 44.27
C ALA A 11 -67.68 93.25 43.33
N ALA A 12 -66.55 93.88 42.99
CA ALA A 12 -65.48 93.26 42.22
C ALA A 12 -64.79 92.13 43.02
N LEU A 13 -64.50 92.35 44.30
CA LEU A 13 -63.99 91.32 45.21
C LEU A 13 -64.93 90.12 45.31
N ASP A 14 -66.23 90.36 45.50
CA ASP A 14 -67.23 89.31 45.56
C ASP A 14 -67.37 88.56 44.23
N HIS A 15 -67.26 89.27 43.11
CA HIS A 15 -67.26 88.66 41.79
C HIS A 15 -66.02 87.80 41.55
N GLU A 16 -64.83 88.29 41.89
CA GLU A 16 -63.59 87.51 41.80
C GLU A 16 -63.61 86.30 42.73
N ALA A 17 -64.07 86.45 43.97
CA ALA A 17 -64.20 85.34 44.92
C ALA A 17 -65.12 84.24 44.38
N ARG A 18 -66.26 84.61 43.79
CA ARG A 18 -67.16 83.66 43.11
C ARG A 18 -66.52 83.03 41.87
N ALA A 19 -65.82 83.81 41.05
CA ALA A 19 -65.14 83.31 39.85
C ALA A 19 -64.02 82.33 40.19
N VAL A 20 -63.23 82.60 41.24
CA VAL A 20 -62.22 81.67 41.77
C VAL A 20 -62.87 80.42 42.33
N GLY A 21 -63.96 80.56 43.10
CA GLY A 21 -64.74 79.42 43.61
C GLY A 21 -65.22 78.48 42.49
N LEU A 22 -65.80 79.04 41.42
CA LEU A 22 -66.23 78.26 40.25
C LEU A 22 -65.07 77.57 39.54
N ARG A 23 -63.92 78.23 39.38
CA ARG A 23 -62.71 77.63 38.79
C ARG A 23 -62.18 76.48 39.65
N LEU A 24 -62.18 76.63 40.98
CA LEU A 24 -61.75 75.58 41.90
C LEU A 24 -62.69 74.37 41.85
N GLU A 25 -64.00 74.58 41.77
CA GLU A 25 -64.95 73.47 41.63
C GLU A 25 -64.81 72.76 40.28
N LEU A 26 -64.54 73.50 39.19
CA LEU A 26 -64.26 72.90 37.88
C LEU A 26 -62.96 72.08 37.91
N ILE A 27 -61.89 72.63 38.50
CA ILE A 27 -60.62 71.91 38.69
C ILE A 27 -60.85 70.66 39.54
N ARG A 28 -61.63 70.75 40.61
CA ARG A 28 -61.96 69.61 41.49
C ARG A 28 -62.72 68.53 40.73
N ALA A 29 -63.75 68.91 39.97
CA ALA A 29 -64.53 67.97 39.16
C ALA A 29 -63.66 67.28 38.10
N GLN A 30 -62.80 68.04 37.42
CA GLN A 30 -61.86 67.49 36.44
C GLN A 30 -60.81 66.58 37.07
N ALA A 31 -60.23 66.97 38.21
CA ALA A 31 -59.26 66.16 38.95
C ALA A 31 -59.89 64.84 39.43
N LEU A 32 -61.11 64.89 39.96
CA LEU A 32 -61.83 63.70 40.40
C LEU A 32 -62.13 62.76 39.22
N SER A 33 -62.55 63.31 38.08
CA SER A 33 -62.76 62.53 36.84
C SER A 33 -61.46 61.84 36.37
N VAL A 34 -60.33 62.53 36.43
CA VAL A 34 -59.02 61.96 36.06
C VAL A 34 -58.62 60.85 37.03
N VAL A 35 -58.79 61.04 38.34
CA VAL A 35 -58.47 60.02 39.36
C VAL A 35 -59.34 58.77 39.18
N GLN A 36 -60.64 58.94 38.93
CA GLN A 36 -61.54 57.81 38.69
C GLN A 36 -61.18 57.05 37.40
N SER A 37 -60.84 57.77 36.33
CA SER A 37 -60.36 57.17 35.08
C SER A 37 -59.06 56.40 35.29
N LEU A 38 -58.11 56.97 36.06
CA LEU A 38 -56.86 56.29 36.41
C LEU A 38 -57.13 55.03 37.24
N GLN A 39 -58.00 55.11 38.24
CA GLN A 39 -58.36 53.97 39.09
C GLN A 39 -59.01 52.85 38.28
N TRP A 40 -59.93 53.18 37.37
CA TRP A 40 -60.53 52.22 36.47
C TRP A 40 -59.50 51.53 35.58
N ARG A 41 -58.61 52.31 34.93
CA ARG A 41 -57.55 51.77 34.07
C ARG A 41 -56.55 50.91 34.85
N ALA A 42 -56.21 51.30 36.08
CA ALA A 42 -55.37 50.50 36.95
C ALA A 42 -56.05 49.17 37.28
N GLY A 43 -57.34 49.19 37.64
CA GLY A 43 -58.11 47.97 37.91
C GLY A 43 -58.16 47.02 36.72
N GLN A 44 -58.38 47.55 35.50
CA GLN A 44 -58.35 46.75 34.27
C GLN A 44 -56.97 46.13 34.03
N ALA A 45 -55.90 46.92 34.13
CA ALA A 45 -54.53 46.43 33.95
C ALA A 45 -54.17 45.34 34.98
N TYR A 46 -54.58 45.49 36.24
CA TYR A 46 -54.37 44.44 37.25
C TYR A 46 -55.11 43.15 36.92
N GLY A 47 -56.37 43.24 36.45
CA GLY A 47 -57.14 42.08 36.02
C GLY A 47 -56.50 41.36 34.84
N GLU A 48 -56.07 42.11 33.82
CA GLU A 48 -55.36 41.56 32.66
C GLU A 48 -54.03 40.90 33.06
N MET A 49 -53.27 41.52 33.96
CA MET A 49 -52.02 40.94 34.48
C MET A 49 -52.26 39.63 35.24
N GLU A 50 -53.31 39.56 36.05
CA GLU A 50 -53.68 38.35 36.80
C GLU A 50 -54.07 37.21 35.86
N GLU A 51 -54.86 37.51 34.81
CA GLU A 51 -55.22 36.53 33.79
C GLU A 51 -54.01 36.03 33.01
N LEU A 52 -53.14 36.93 32.54
CA LEU A 52 -51.91 36.56 31.81
C LEU A 52 -50.95 35.73 32.67
N LEU A 53 -50.84 36.05 33.97
CA LEU A 53 -50.01 35.30 34.91
C LEU A 53 -50.58 33.91 35.17
N GLY A 54 -51.91 33.80 35.33
CA GLY A 54 -52.60 32.52 35.46
C GLY A 54 -52.44 31.65 34.21
N ALA A 55 -52.65 32.22 33.03
CA ALA A 55 -52.48 31.51 31.75
C ALA A 55 -51.04 31.02 31.57
N ARG A 56 -50.04 31.87 31.87
CA ARG A 56 -48.63 31.49 31.81
C ARG A 56 -48.30 30.37 32.79
N PHE A 57 -48.79 30.44 34.02
CA PHE A 57 -48.57 29.40 35.03
C PHE A 57 -49.14 28.05 34.58
N LEU A 58 -50.35 28.03 34.04
CA LEU A 58 -50.97 26.79 33.52
C LEU A 58 -50.20 26.22 32.34
N ALA A 59 -49.73 27.07 31.42
CA ALA A 59 -48.92 26.64 30.28
C ALA A 59 -47.56 26.07 30.73
N GLU A 60 -46.90 26.73 31.68
CA GLU A 60 -45.64 26.24 32.27
C GLU A 60 -45.83 24.90 32.98
N MET A 61 -46.91 24.74 33.75
CA MET A 61 -47.22 23.47 34.42
C MET A 61 -47.49 22.35 33.41
N SER A 62 -48.24 22.63 32.34
CA SER A 62 -48.47 21.67 31.27
C SER A 62 -47.17 21.23 30.60
N SER A 63 -46.20 22.12 30.41
CA SER A 63 -44.90 21.79 29.83
C SER A 63 -44.03 20.97 30.77
N ILE A 64 -44.12 21.21 32.10
CA ILE A 64 -43.49 20.37 33.11
C ILE A 64 -44.10 18.96 33.10
N ASP A 65 -45.41 18.83 33.00
CA ASP A 65 -46.09 17.53 32.92
C ASP A 65 -45.67 16.74 31.67
N GLN A 66 -45.53 17.41 30.52
CA GLN A 66 -45.05 16.78 29.29
C GLN A 66 -43.60 16.29 29.41
N LEU A 67 -42.71 17.09 30.01
CA LEU A 67 -41.34 16.68 30.32
C LEU A 67 -41.32 15.44 31.22
N ALA A 68 -42.12 15.45 32.29
CA ALA A 68 -42.21 14.35 33.23
C ALA A 68 -42.71 13.06 32.56
N GLU A 69 -43.66 13.17 31.63
CA GLU A 69 -44.17 12.06 30.84
C GLU A 69 -43.07 11.43 29.96
N VAL A 70 -42.31 12.25 29.24
CA VAL A 70 -41.20 11.77 28.40
C VAL A 70 -40.14 11.06 29.24
N ALA A 71 -39.78 11.63 30.39
CA ALA A 71 -38.84 11.02 31.33
C ALA A 71 -39.37 9.69 31.88
N ARG A 72 -40.64 9.66 32.31
CA ARG A 72 -41.30 8.44 32.82
C ARG A 72 -41.29 7.34 31.77
N HIS A 73 -41.69 7.65 30.54
CA HIS A 73 -41.75 6.69 29.44
C HIS A 73 -40.38 6.02 29.18
N HIS A 74 -39.29 6.81 29.20
CA HIS A 74 -37.94 6.27 29.00
C HIS A 74 -37.47 5.42 30.18
N ILE A 75 -37.82 5.79 31.41
CA ILE A 75 -37.54 5.00 32.61
C ILE A 75 -38.27 3.65 32.56
N GLU A 76 -39.56 3.65 32.22
CA GLU A 76 -40.39 2.44 32.13
C GLU A 76 -39.89 1.47 31.05
N LEU A 77 -39.42 2.01 29.92
CA LEU A 77 -38.81 1.22 28.85
C LEU A 77 -37.36 0.82 29.12
N ALA A 78 -36.77 1.26 30.23
CA ALA A 78 -35.34 1.16 30.51
C ALA A 78 -34.46 1.66 29.34
N ALA A 79 -34.95 2.66 28.61
CA ALA A 79 -34.31 3.26 27.45
C ALA A 79 -33.56 4.54 27.86
N LYS A 80 -32.43 4.81 27.20
CA LYS A 80 -31.67 6.04 27.44
C LYS A 80 -32.30 7.21 26.66
N ILE A 81 -32.41 8.36 27.31
CA ILE A 81 -32.80 9.62 26.66
C ILE A 81 -31.61 10.10 25.81
N GLN A 82 -31.74 10.08 24.49
CA GLN A 82 -30.64 10.43 23.57
C GLN A 82 -30.56 11.95 23.34
N GLN A 83 -31.72 12.61 23.22
CA GLN A 83 -31.83 14.04 22.92
C GLN A 83 -31.92 14.86 24.20
N GLU A 84 -31.40 16.08 24.17
CA GLU A 84 -31.52 16.99 25.30
C GLU A 84 -32.98 17.45 25.48
N LEU A 85 -33.47 17.36 26.72
CA LEU A 85 -34.79 17.85 27.11
C LEU A 85 -34.67 19.33 27.49
N VAL A 86 -35.33 20.22 26.74
CA VAL A 86 -35.26 21.68 26.98
C VAL A 86 -36.61 22.21 27.46
N LEU A 87 -36.60 22.87 28.61
CA LEU A 87 -37.75 23.59 29.16
C LEU A 87 -37.52 25.10 29.02
N GLY A 88 -38.20 25.71 28.07
CA GLY A 88 -38.14 27.14 27.74
C GLY A 88 -39.33 27.91 28.28
N GLY A 89 -39.46 28.04 29.60
CA GLY A 89 -40.59 28.73 30.23
C GLY A 89 -41.92 27.98 29.98
N THR A 90 -42.74 28.48 29.05
CA THR A 90 -44.03 27.86 28.73
C THR A 90 -43.93 26.70 27.74
N ASP A 91 -42.76 26.49 27.11
CA ASP A 91 -42.61 25.52 26.04
C ASP A 91 -41.65 24.40 26.43
N PHE A 92 -42.00 23.16 26.09
CA PHE A 92 -41.14 21.99 26.21
C PHE A 92 -40.83 21.42 24.81
N PHE A 93 -39.56 21.14 24.55
CA PHE A 93 -39.13 20.53 23.29
C PHE A 93 -37.85 19.70 23.43
N LEU A 94 -37.60 18.85 22.43
CA LEU A 94 -36.41 18.01 22.32
C LEU A 94 -35.39 18.69 21.40
N ASN A 95 -34.19 18.91 21.91
CA ASN A 95 -33.09 19.44 21.10
C ASN A 95 -32.37 18.29 20.38
N GLY A 96 -32.56 18.21 19.07
CA GLY A 96 -31.98 17.16 18.22
C GLY A 96 -30.49 17.33 17.92
N ASP A 97 -29.94 18.53 18.13
CA ASP A 97 -28.54 18.84 17.83
C ASP A 97 -27.59 18.39 18.95
N VAL A 98 -28.12 18.17 20.15
CA VAL A 98 -27.36 17.79 21.35
C VAL A 98 -27.69 16.36 21.75
N CYS A 99 -26.71 15.47 21.60
CA CYS A 99 -26.81 14.08 22.02
C CYS A 99 -26.24 13.93 23.45
N VAL A 100 -27.12 13.61 24.40
CA VAL A 100 -26.77 13.47 25.83
C VAL A 100 -26.01 12.17 26.09
N VAL A 101 -26.20 11.18 25.22
CA VAL A 101 -25.52 9.89 25.30
C VAL A 101 -24.55 9.78 24.11
N PRO A 102 -23.24 9.66 24.35
CA PRO A 102 -22.29 9.40 23.27
C PRO A 102 -22.73 8.17 22.49
N SER A 103 -22.82 8.31 21.16
CA SER A 103 -23.07 7.15 20.30
C SER A 103 -21.99 6.11 20.58
N PRO A 104 -22.33 4.81 20.61
CA PRO A 104 -21.33 3.76 20.76
C PRO A 104 -20.28 3.94 19.66
N VAL A 105 -18.99 3.95 20.04
CA VAL A 105 -17.90 4.06 19.09
C VAL A 105 -18.05 2.90 18.11
N PRO A 106 -18.10 3.15 16.79
CA PRO A 106 -18.20 2.07 15.81
C PRO A 106 -17.04 1.09 16.03
N PRO A 107 -17.26 -0.22 15.82
CA PRO A 107 -16.21 -1.20 16.00
C PRO A 107 -14.98 -0.80 15.16
N PRO A 108 -13.76 -0.97 15.69
CA PRO A 108 -12.56 -0.66 14.93
C PRO A 108 -12.57 -1.48 13.63
N ARG A 109 -12.23 -0.82 12.52
CA ARG A 109 -12.14 -1.47 11.21
C ARG A 109 -11.23 -2.71 11.31
N PRO A 110 -11.59 -3.85 10.70
CA PRO A 110 -10.72 -5.03 10.69
C PRO A 110 -9.34 -4.73 10.07
N PRO A 111 -8.27 -5.42 10.51
CA PRO A 111 -6.95 -5.25 9.94
C PRO A 111 -6.91 -5.70 8.48
N SER A 112 -6.02 -5.11 7.68
CA SER A 112 -5.77 -5.59 6.32
C SER A 112 -5.18 -7.00 6.35
N LEU A 113 -5.75 -7.89 5.56
CA LEU A 113 -5.33 -9.29 5.46
C LEU A 113 -5.00 -9.62 4.02
N GLU A 114 -3.90 -10.36 3.83
CA GLU A 114 -3.53 -10.86 2.52
C GLU A 114 -4.48 -11.99 2.09
N LEU A 115 -5.21 -11.77 1.00
CA LEU A 115 -6.06 -12.78 0.40
C LEU A 115 -5.20 -13.80 -0.34
N ARG A 116 -5.50 -15.09 -0.15
CA ARG A 116 -4.84 -16.19 -0.87
C ARG A 116 -5.27 -16.16 -2.33
N ALA A 117 -4.32 -15.95 -3.24
CA ALA A 117 -4.58 -15.91 -4.68
C ALA A 117 -3.95 -17.13 -5.37
N GLY A 118 -4.78 -18.13 -5.67
CA GLY A 118 -4.37 -19.31 -6.44
C GLY A 118 -3.22 -20.08 -5.77
N SER A 119 -2.10 -20.20 -6.49
CA SER A 119 -0.90 -20.93 -6.03
C SER A 119 0.18 -20.05 -5.40
N SER A 120 -0.06 -18.74 -5.27
CA SER A 120 0.88 -17.78 -4.69
C SER A 120 1.00 -17.96 -3.17
N LEU A 121 2.23 -17.99 -2.67
CA LEU A 121 2.51 -17.94 -1.23
C LEU A 121 2.22 -16.53 -0.69
N THR A 122 1.66 -16.45 0.52
CA THR A 122 1.53 -15.17 1.26
C THR A 122 2.89 -14.71 1.79
N ILE A 123 3.02 -13.43 2.16
CA ILE A 123 4.26 -12.89 2.74
C ILE A 123 4.67 -13.65 3.99
N VAL A 124 3.69 -13.97 4.86
CA VAL A 124 3.92 -14.73 6.09
C VAL A 124 4.43 -16.15 5.78
N GLN A 125 3.93 -16.78 4.71
CA GLN A 125 4.38 -18.10 4.28
C GLN A 125 5.81 -18.03 3.68
N LEU A 126 6.11 -17.00 2.89
CA LEU A 126 7.46 -16.74 2.38
C LEU A 126 8.47 -16.51 3.51
N GLU A 127 8.11 -15.74 4.54
CA GLU A 127 8.92 -15.52 5.75
C GLU A 127 9.14 -16.81 6.54
N ALA A 128 8.15 -17.70 6.61
CA ALA A 128 8.28 -19.00 7.25
C ALA A 128 9.29 -19.90 6.51
N PHE A 129 9.20 -19.98 5.18
CA PHE A 129 10.19 -20.69 4.37
C PHE A 129 11.58 -20.08 4.50
N TYR A 130 11.70 -18.75 4.42
CA TYR A 130 12.96 -18.03 4.63
C TYR A 130 13.60 -18.40 5.97
N THR A 131 12.84 -18.31 7.05
CA THR A 131 13.32 -18.62 8.41
C THR A 131 13.81 -20.07 8.52
N GLN A 132 13.15 -21.00 7.83
CA GLN A 132 13.57 -22.39 7.83
C GLN A 132 14.84 -22.61 6.97
N PHE A 133 14.91 -22.02 5.77
CA PHE A 133 16.07 -22.14 4.90
C PHE A 133 17.31 -21.49 5.53
N CYS A 134 17.18 -20.35 6.21
CA CYS A 134 18.27 -19.76 6.98
C CYS A 134 18.83 -20.71 8.05
N LYS A 135 17.98 -21.51 8.70
CA LYS A 135 18.41 -22.49 9.72
C LYS A 135 19.10 -23.71 9.11
N ILE A 136 18.65 -24.17 7.95
CA ILE A 136 19.15 -25.40 7.32
C ILE A 136 20.38 -25.12 6.43
N ALA A 137 20.38 -24.00 5.73
CA ALA A 137 21.39 -23.60 4.75
C ALA A 137 21.66 -22.09 4.79
N PRO A 138 22.34 -21.58 5.83
CA PRO A 138 22.63 -20.15 5.98
C PRO A 138 23.44 -19.58 4.80
N THR A 139 24.19 -20.44 4.09
CA THR A 139 25.01 -20.05 2.94
C THR A 139 24.20 -19.70 1.69
N GLY A 140 22.90 -20.03 1.61
CA GLY A 140 22.08 -19.76 0.42
C GLY A 140 21.81 -20.95 -0.49
N VAL A 141 22.42 -22.11 -0.24
CA VAL A 141 22.40 -23.26 -1.16
C VAL A 141 21.97 -24.54 -0.48
N LEU A 142 21.14 -25.34 -1.16
CA LEU A 142 20.62 -26.63 -0.69
C LEU A 142 20.82 -27.71 -1.76
N SER A 143 20.91 -28.98 -1.40
CA SER A 143 20.76 -30.04 -2.41
C SER A 143 19.30 -30.19 -2.84
N SER A 144 19.07 -30.62 -4.08
CA SER A 144 17.73 -30.90 -4.61
C SER A 144 16.95 -31.88 -3.74
N GLN A 145 17.62 -32.94 -3.28
CA GLN A 145 17.06 -33.91 -2.33
C GLN A 145 16.63 -33.24 -1.03
N LYS A 146 17.44 -32.34 -0.48
CA LYS A 146 17.11 -31.68 0.78
C LYS A 146 15.94 -30.71 0.64
N LEU A 147 15.85 -30.00 -0.49
CA LEU A 147 14.69 -29.17 -0.79
C LEU A 147 13.42 -30.02 -0.90
N ALA A 148 13.48 -31.16 -1.60
CA ALA A 148 12.34 -32.08 -1.71
C ALA A 148 11.88 -32.60 -0.35
N GLU A 149 12.81 -33.01 0.52
CA GLU A 149 12.51 -33.43 1.90
C GLU A 149 11.83 -32.32 2.71
N ILE A 150 12.34 -31.08 2.61
CA ILE A 150 11.78 -29.92 3.32
C ILE A 150 10.34 -29.66 2.88
N LEU A 151 10.08 -29.69 1.57
CA LEU A 151 8.75 -29.48 1.02
C LEU A 151 7.79 -30.60 1.44
N GLN A 152 8.21 -31.87 1.34
CA GLN A 152 7.43 -33.03 1.79
C GLN A 152 7.11 -32.95 3.28
N GLN A 153 8.09 -32.59 4.11
CA GLN A 153 7.91 -32.44 5.54
C GLN A 153 6.93 -31.31 5.85
N HIS A 154 7.04 -30.16 5.16
CA HIS A 154 6.12 -29.05 5.33
C HIS A 154 4.68 -29.39 4.95
N ILE A 155 4.47 -30.09 3.84
CA ILE A 155 3.14 -30.54 3.42
C ILE A 155 2.58 -31.51 4.46
N SER A 156 3.38 -32.47 4.93
CA SER A 156 2.97 -33.50 5.89
C SER A 156 2.63 -32.94 7.29
N LEU A 157 3.37 -31.94 7.76
CA LEU A 157 3.15 -31.35 9.08
C LEU A 157 2.01 -30.33 9.11
N ASN A 158 1.65 -29.76 7.96
CA ASN A 158 0.67 -28.68 7.86
C ASN A 158 -0.66 -29.10 7.22
N LEU A 159 -0.96 -30.41 7.17
CA LEU A 159 -2.24 -30.93 6.68
C LEU A 159 -3.42 -30.30 7.44
N GLY A 160 -4.22 -29.50 6.73
CA GLY A 160 -5.36 -28.77 7.30
C GLY A 160 -5.01 -27.47 8.03
N SER A 161 -3.78 -26.97 7.89
CA SER A 161 -3.35 -25.66 8.40
C SER A 161 -3.27 -24.61 7.29
N ASP A 162 -3.24 -23.34 7.69
CA ASP A 162 -3.12 -22.20 6.78
C ASP A 162 -1.67 -21.88 6.38
N ALA A 163 -0.72 -22.78 6.69
CA ALA A 163 0.71 -22.56 6.47
C ALA A 163 1.14 -22.68 5.01
N LEU A 164 0.34 -23.29 4.14
CA LEU A 164 0.58 -23.36 2.69
C LEU A 164 -0.73 -23.17 1.91
N PRO A 165 -0.70 -22.67 0.67
CA PRO A 165 -1.87 -22.66 -0.20
C PRO A 165 -2.32 -24.09 -0.57
N ASP A 166 -3.60 -24.25 -0.88
CA ASP A 166 -4.18 -25.55 -1.22
C ASP A 166 -3.45 -26.26 -2.38
N SER A 167 -2.97 -25.50 -3.37
CA SER A 167 -2.20 -26.06 -4.50
C SER A 167 -0.88 -26.70 -4.08
N TRP A 168 -0.30 -26.28 -2.94
CA TRP A 168 0.93 -26.86 -2.39
C TRP A 168 0.62 -28.04 -1.46
N MET A 169 -0.51 -28.00 -0.76
CA MET A 169 -0.91 -29.02 0.21
C MET A 169 -1.22 -30.39 -0.41
N HIS A 170 -1.54 -30.43 -1.71
CA HIS A 170 -1.93 -31.64 -2.42
C HIS A 170 -0.88 -32.16 -3.41
N LEU A 171 0.38 -31.70 -3.29
CA LEU A 171 1.46 -32.15 -4.16
C LEU A 171 1.85 -33.61 -3.86
N SER A 172 1.84 -34.43 -4.90
CA SER A 172 2.39 -35.79 -4.88
C SER A 172 3.93 -35.76 -4.87
N GLU A 173 4.55 -36.89 -4.53
CA GLU A 173 6.01 -37.03 -4.55
C GLU A 173 6.61 -36.72 -5.93
N ALA A 174 5.97 -37.17 -7.01
CA ALA A 174 6.40 -36.85 -8.38
C ALA A 174 6.35 -35.35 -8.68
N GLN A 175 5.31 -34.66 -8.20
CA GLN A 175 5.14 -33.21 -8.41
C GLN A 175 6.16 -32.40 -7.61
N ILE A 176 6.54 -32.86 -6.41
CA ILE A 176 7.60 -32.22 -5.63
C ILE A 176 8.94 -32.35 -6.36
N LEU A 177 9.22 -33.51 -6.97
CA LEU A 177 10.44 -33.70 -7.76
C LEU A 177 10.47 -32.81 -9.00
N GLU A 178 9.34 -32.59 -9.67
CA GLU A 178 9.23 -31.67 -10.81
C GLU A 178 9.39 -30.21 -10.40
N LEU A 179 8.79 -29.81 -9.27
CA LEU A 179 8.97 -28.46 -8.71
C LEU A 179 10.45 -28.20 -8.36
N VAL A 180 11.09 -29.18 -7.73
CA VAL A 180 12.50 -29.13 -7.37
C VAL A 180 13.36 -29.09 -8.64
N SER A 181 13.06 -29.90 -9.67
CA SER A 181 13.83 -29.89 -10.91
C SER A 181 13.70 -28.57 -11.68
N ALA A 182 12.51 -27.95 -11.65
CA ALA A 182 12.28 -26.61 -12.20
C ALA A 182 13.10 -25.54 -11.44
N GLY A 183 13.23 -25.68 -10.12
CA GLY A 183 14.04 -24.80 -9.28
C GLY A 183 15.55 -25.04 -9.34
N THR A 184 15.99 -26.27 -9.67
CA THR A 184 17.41 -26.60 -9.81
C THR A 184 17.95 -26.31 -11.21
N GLN A 185 17.09 -26.17 -12.22
CA GLN A 185 17.48 -25.92 -13.60
C GLN A 185 18.56 -26.92 -14.09
N GLY A 186 18.41 -28.19 -13.73
CA GLY A 186 19.35 -29.26 -14.09
C GLY A 186 20.59 -29.40 -13.19
N SER A 187 20.67 -28.62 -12.11
CA SER A 187 21.69 -28.74 -11.05
C SER A 187 21.28 -29.75 -9.96
N GLU A 188 22.26 -30.28 -9.20
CA GLU A 188 22.00 -31.00 -7.94
C GLU A 188 21.83 -30.04 -6.74
N ILE A 189 22.19 -28.77 -6.92
CA ILE A 189 22.15 -27.71 -5.92
C ILE A 189 21.13 -26.65 -6.32
N VAL A 190 20.34 -26.18 -5.35
CA VAL A 190 19.38 -25.09 -5.47
C VAL A 190 19.88 -23.88 -4.71
N ASP A 191 19.88 -22.72 -5.38
CA ASP A 191 19.91 -21.43 -4.69
C ASP A 191 18.50 -21.15 -4.15
N TRP A 192 18.33 -21.27 -2.83
CA TRP A 192 17.00 -21.14 -2.24
C TRP A 192 16.49 -19.70 -2.26
N ARG A 193 17.37 -18.69 -2.41
CA ARG A 193 16.93 -17.30 -2.58
C ARG A 193 16.27 -17.12 -3.94
N HIS A 194 16.85 -17.72 -4.98
CA HIS A 194 16.25 -17.75 -6.33
C HIS A 194 14.92 -18.50 -6.35
N PHE A 195 14.86 -19.64 -5.65
CA PHE A 195 13.61 -20.39 -5.48
C PHE A 195 12.52 -19.55 -4.80
N LEU A 196 12.84 -18.87 -3.68
CA LEU A 196 11.88 -17.99 -2.99
C LEU A 196 11.46 -16.80 -3.85
N LEU A 197 12.36 -16.25 -4.66
CA LEU A 197 12.05 -15.17 -5.59
C LEU A 197 11.01 -15.61 -6.64
N GLY A 198 11.15 -16.82 -7.18
CA GLY A 198 10.15 -17.44 -8.05
C GLY A 198 8.84 -17.74 -7.33
N ALA A 199 8.90 -18.24 -6.09
CA ALA A 199 7.71 -18.59 -5.31
C ALA A 199 6.92 -17.37 -4.82
N ALA A 200 7.55 -16.18 -4.83
CA ALA A 200 6.94 -14.91 -4.47
C ALA A 200 6.12 -14.26 -5.61
N LEU A 201 6.18 -14.81 -6.83
CA LEU A 201 5.38 -14.33 -7.95
C LEU A 201 3.87 -14.37 -7.63
N PRO A 202 3.06 -13.43 -8.17
CA PRO A 202 3.43 -12.42 -9.17
C PRO A 202 3.99 -11.13 -8.56
N TRP A 203 5.10 -10.66 -9.12
CA TRP A 203 5.63 -9.30 -8.97
C TRP A 203 6.06 -8.79 -10.36
N PRO A 204 6.03 -7.47 -10.64
CA PRO A 204 6.37 -6.95 -11.97
C PRO A 204 7.80 -7.30 -12.36
N ILE A 205 8.03 -7.91 -13.53
CA ILE A 205 9.40 -8.22 -14.00
C ILE A 205 10.04 -6.92 -14.49
N PRO A 206 11.22 -6.51 -13.98
CA PRO A 206 11.85 -5.27 -14.38
C PRO A 206 12.39 -5.34 -15.81
N SER A 207 12.36 -4.21 -16.51
CA SER A 207 13.16 -4.00 -17.71
C SER A 207 14.64 -3.74 -17.35
N GLN A 208 15.53 -3.92 -18.33
CA GLN A 208 16.95 -3.62 -18.18
C GLN A 208 17.20 -2.17 -17.74
N LEU A 209 16.48 -1.21 -18.35
CA LEU A 209 16.60 0.20 -18.00
C LEU A 209 16.16 0.48 -16.55
N GLN A 210 15.07 -0.14 -16.12
CA GLN A 210 14.60 0.01 -14.74
C GLN A 210 15.61 -0.55 -13.72
N LEU A 211 16.26 -1.68 -14.01
CA LEU A 211 17.34 -2.21 -13.16
C LEU A 211 18.51 -1.22 -13.05
N LEU A 212 18.90 -0.59 -14.16
CA LEU A 212 19.96 0.42 -14.19
C LEU A 212 19.56 1.71 -13.45
N GLN A 213 18.30 2.13 -13.54
CA GLN A 213 17.77 3.27 -12.78
C GLN A 213 17.82 2.99 -11.28
N VAL A 214 17.38 1.81 -10.84
CA VAL A 214 17.45 1.39 -9.42
C VAL A 214 18.92 1.30 -8.96
N LEU A 215 19.82 0.77 -9.79
CA LEU A 215 21.25 0.75 -9.49
C LEU A 215 21.82 2.16 -9.29
N ALA A 216 21.44 3.12 -10.13
CA ALA A 216 21.87 4.51 -10.00
C ALA A 216 21.34 5.15 -8.70
N GLN A 217 20.09 4.85 -8.33
CA GLN A 217 19.52 5.30 -7.06
C GLN A 217 20.29 4.72 -5.86
N PHE A 218 20.60 3.42 -5.86
CA PHE A 218 21.39 2.81 -4.79
C PHE A 218 22.80 3.39 -4.68
N LYS A 219 23.49 3.60 -5.81
CA LYS A 219 24.79 4.28 -5.83
C LYS A 219 24.71 5.69 -5.27
N SER A 220 23.62 6.43 -5.54
CA SER A 220 23.45 7.78 -4.99
C SER A 220 23.27 7.81 -3.47
N ALA A 221 22.75 6.73 -2.88
CA ALA A 221 22.57 6.59 -1.43
C ALA A 221 23.74 5.90 -0.72
N ASP A 222 24.69 5.35 -1.48
CA ASP A 222 25.96 4.78 -1.02
C ASP A 222 27.14 5.68 -1.47
N PRO A 223 27.31 6.88 -0.88
CA PRO A 223 28.40 7.79 -1.25
C PRO A 223 29.79 7.23 -0.91
N GLY A 224 29.85 6.17 -0.09
CA GLY A 224 31.09 5.48 0.26
C GLY A 224 31.48 4.39 -0.75
N GLU A 225 30.65 4.12 -1.77
CA GLU A 225 30.80 3.02 -2.73
C GLU A 225 31.11 1.67 -2.06
N MET A 226 30.52 1.46 -0.89
CA MET A 226 30.75 0.26 -0.08
C MET A 226 30.06 -0.98 -0.68
N GLY A 227 29.08 -0.79 -1.56
CA GLY A 227 28.25 -1.85 -2.11
C GLY A 227 27.03 -2.20 -1.25
N PHE A 228 26.75 -1.41 -0.20
CA PHE A 228 25.72 -1.71 0.79
C PHE A 228 24.82 -0.52 1.10
N ILE A 229 23.54 -0.81 1.36
CA ILE A 229 22.55 0.17 1.85
C ILE A 229 21.82 -0.35 3.09
N THR A 230 21.35 0.57 3.94
CA THR A 230 20.55 0.23 5.13
C THR A 230 19.07 0.01 4.80
N GLU A 231 18.33 -0.60 5.73
CA GLU A 231 16.89 -0.80 5.59
C GLU A 231 16.14 0.53 5.40
N GLU A 232 16.49 1.55 6.17
CA GLU A 232 15.88 2.88 6.07
C GLU A 232 16.12 3.51 4.68
N GLN A 233 17.35 3.41 4.16
CA GLN A 233 17.69 3.91 2.83
C GLN A 233 16.96 3.12 1.73
N TYR A 234 16.83 1.81 1.88
CA TYR A 234 16.14 0.95 0.91
C TYR A 234 14.62 1.22 0.88
N LEU A 235 13.98 1.29 2.04
CA LEU A 235 12.56 1.63 2.14
C LEU A 235 12.29 3.06 1.64
N GLN A 236 13.34 3.91 1.68
CA GLN A 236 13.67 5.18 1.00
C GLN A 236 13.43 5.27 -0.51
N MET A 237 13.32 4.16 -1.23
CA MET A 237 13.38 4.18 -2.69
C MET A 237 12.22 3.44 -3.32
N ASP A 238 11.89 3.86 -4.53
CA ASP A 238 11.07 3.06 -5.43
C ASP A 238 11.99 2.04 -6.12
N LEU A 239 11.52 0.82 -6.29
CA LEU A 239 12.19 -0.13 -7.17
C LEU A 239 11.76 0.18 -8.62
N TRP A 240 11.57 -0.84 -9.45
CA TRP A 240 10.86 -0.70 -10.73
C TRP A 240 9.34 -0.69 -10.57
N PHE A 241 8.85 -0.68 -9.33
CA PHE A 241 7.45 -0.49 -8.95
C PHE A 241 7.33 0.48 -7.76
N PRO A 242 6.17 1.12 -7.56
CA PRO A 242 5.99 2.16 -6.55
C PRO A 242 6.15 1.64 -5.12
N ARG A 243 6.68 2.49 -4.23
CA ARG A 243 6.81 2.21 -2.78
C ARG A 243 5.49 1.80 -2.12
N THR A 244 4.41 2.50 -2.46
CA THR A 244 3.08 2.32 -1.87
C THR A 244 2.07 2.32 -3.00
N MET A 245 1.19 1.33 -3.02
CA MET A 245 0.04 1.34 -3.91
C MET A 245 -1.07 2.19 -3.30
N ASN A 246 -1.54 3.17 -4.08
CA ASN A 246 -2.73 3.95 -3.73
C ASN A 246 -3.98 3.09 -3.95
N LEU A 247 -4.24 2.18 -3.02
CA LEU A 247 -5.40 1.30 -3.05
C LEU A 247 -6.63 2.07 -2.54
N PRO A 248 -7.78 2.01 -3.24
CA PRO A 248 -8.99 2.70 -2.81
C PRO A 248 -9.45 2.15 -1.46
N VAL A 249 -9.69 3.04 -0.50
CA VAL A 249 -10.24 2.67 0.81
C VAL A 249 -11.72 2.39 0.65
N PRO A 250 -12.22 1.21 1.08
CA PRO A 250 -13.65 0.92 1.05
C PRO A 250 -14.46 1.90 1.89
N ASP A 251 -15.58 2.36 1.32
CA ASP A 251 -16.52 3.27 1.99
C ASP A 251 -17.14 2.62 3.24
N ASP A 252 -17.36 1.30 3.21
CA ASP A 252 -17.88 0.55 4.35
C ASP A 252 -16.80 0.40 5.45
N PRO A 253 -17.03 0.90 6.68
CA PRO A 253 -16.10 0.76 7.80
C PRO A 253 -15.97 -0.67 8.33
N SER A 254 -16.88 -1.59 7.96
CA SER A 254 -16.82 -3.00 8.33
C SER A 254 -15.86 -3.80 7.44
N GLU A 255 -15.53 -3.30 6.25
CA GLU A 255 -14.59 -3.95 5.34
C GLU A 255 -13.13 -3.69 5.75
N PRO A 256 -12.24 -4.70 5.66
CA PRO A 256 -10.82 -4.50 5.93
C PRO A 256 -10.18 -3.55 4.92
N LEU A 257 -9.10 -2.88 5.33
CA LEU A 257 -8.30 -2.10 4.39
C LEU A 257 -7.66 -3.01 3.33
N PRO A 258 -7.49 -2.52 2.10
CA PRO A 258 -6.87 -3.30 1.03
C PRO A 258 -5.41 -3.61 1.38
N TYR A 259 -4.99 -4.84 1.12
CA TYR A 259 -3.63 -5.31 1.43
C TYR A 259 -2.66 -4.95 0.31
N ASP A 260 -1.67 -4.10 0.61
CA ASP A 260 -0.60 -3.75 -0.33
C ASP A 260 0.48 -4.84 -0.36
N ARG A 261 0.27 -5.85 -1.20
CA ARG A 261 1.22 -6.96 -1.35
C ARG A 261 2.59 -6.51 -1.84
N LEU A 262 2.67 -5.56 -2.78
CA LEU A 262 3.96 -5.13 -3.35
C LEU A 262 4.82 -4.38 -2.33
N SER A 263 4.21 -3.53 -1.50
CA SER A 263 4.88 -2.90 -0.36
C SER A 263 5.49 -3.92 0.59
N ASN A 264 4.77 -4.99 0.89
CA ASN A 264 5.23 -6.03 1.81
C ASN A 264 6.26 -6.98 1.16
N LEU A 265 6.11 -7.30 -0.14
CA LEU A 265 7.13 -8.01 -0.92
C LEU A 265 8.45 -7.24 -0.94
N ARG A 266 8.41 -5.91 -1.09
CA ARG A 266 9.62 -5.08 -1.05
C ARG A 266 10.35 -5.23 0.29
N LYS A 267 9.64 -5.21 1.42
CA LYS A 267 10.24 -5.47 2.74
C LYS A 267 10.84 -6.87 2.80
N PHE A 268 10.10 -7.88 2.33
CA PHE A 268 10.56 -9.26 2.28
C PHE A 268 11.84 -9.42 1.43
N PHE A 269 11.93 -8.74 0.27
CA PHE A 269 13.13 -8.76 -0.57
C PHE A 269 14.34 -8.16 0.12
N PHE A 270 14.17 -7.08 0.90
CA PHE A 270 15.24 -6.58 1.74
C PHE A 270 15.72 -7.67 2.71
N THR A 271 14.79 -8.31 3.45
CA THR A 271 15.12 -9.39 4.39
C THR A 271 15.84 -10.55 3.69
N LEU A 272 15.36 -10.96 2.50
CA LEU A 272 15.88 -12.09 1.72
C LEU A 272 17.36 -11.93 1.33
N PHE A 273 17.78 -10.69 1.03
CA PHE A 273 19.11 -10.38 0.52
C PHE A 273 19.99 -9.59 1.50
N SER A 274 19.47 -9.24 2.68
CA SER A 274 20.23 -8.60 3.76
C SER A 274 21.08 -9.60 4.54
N ASP A 275 22.18 -9.09 5.11
CA ASP A 275 22.97 -9.86 6.07
C ASP A 275 22.29 -9.89 7.45
N GLY A 276 21.72 -11.05 7.79
CA GLY A 276 21.04 -11.28 9.06
C GLY A 276 21.96 -11.46 10.27
N GLU A 277 23.29 -11.55 10.08
CA GLU A 277 24.26 -11.67 11.18
C GLU A 277 24.68 -10.30 11.74
N CYS A 278 24.42 -9.22 11.00
CA CYS A 278 24.79 -7.87 11.40
C CYS A 278 23.71 -7.24 12.30
N PRO A 279 24.09 -6.55 13.40
CA PRO A 279 23.11 -5.85 14.26
C PRO A 279 22.36 -4.73 13.52
N THR A 280 22.93 -4.21 12.43
CA THR A 280 22.24 -3.35 11.47
C THR A 280 22.20 -4.09 10.13
N PRO A 281 21.05 -4.65 9.71
CA PRO A 281 20.99 -5.40 8.47
C PRO A 281 21.36 -4.48 7.29
N ARG A 282 22.28 -4.96 6.46
CA ARG A 282 22.76 -4.26 5.27
C ARG A 282 22.50 -5.12 4.05
N LEU A 283 22.06 -4.48 2.98
CA LEU A 283 21.73 -5.12 1.72
C LEU A 283 22.86 -4.91 0.71
N ASP A 284 23.43 -5.99 0.19
CA ASP A 284 24.29 -5.94 -1.01
C ASP A 284 23.40 -5.70 -2.23
N TYR A 285 23.30 -4.44 -2.65
CA TYR A 285 22.40 -4.05 -3.73
C TYR A 285 22.82 -4.63 -5.08
N MET A 286 24.11 -4.88 -5.30
CA MET A 286 24.60 -5.47 -6.53
C MET A 286 24.21 -6.94 -6.61
N SER A 287 24.41 -7.67 -5.51
CA SER A 287 23.96 -9.06 -5.39
C SER A 287 22.45 -9.15 -5.59
N MET A 288 21.66 -8.33 -4.89
CA MET A 288 20.21 -8.30 -5.02
C MET A 288 19.76 -8.08 -6.47
N LEU A 289 20.28 -7.04 -7.14
CA LEU A 289 19.89 -6.72 -8.52
C LEU A 289 20.25 -7.82 -9.51
N LEU A 290 21.31 -8.59 -9.27
CA LEU A 290 21.67 -9.74 -10.10
C LEU A 290 20.64 -10.88 -9.98
N TYR A 291 20.02 -11.11 -8.82
CA TYR A 291 18.87 -12.03 -8.73
C TYR A 291 17.66 -11.48 -9.51
N PHE A 292 17.40 -10.17 -9.44
CA PHE A 292 16.31 -9.52 -10.18
C PHE A 292 16.60 -9.33 -11.69
N ALA A 293 17.82 -9.60 -12.15
CA ALA A 293 18.14 -9.69 -13.57
C ALA A 293 17.43 -10.86 -14.25
N SER A 294 16.91 -11.81 -13.46
CA SER A 294 16.23 -13.00 -13.94
C SER A 294 15.08 -12.69 -14.88
N HIS A 295 14.99 -13.48 -15.94
CA HIS A 295 13.99 -13.33 -16.99
C HIS A 295 13.51 -14.70 -17.49
N PRO A 296 12.27 -14.83 -18.02
CA PRO A 296 11.82 -16.09 -18.61
C PRO A 296 12.74 -16.63 -19.72
N ASP A 297 13.37 -15.72 -20.48
CA ASP A 297 14.45 -16.01 -21.43
C ASP A 297 15.82 -15.86 -20.75
N SER A 298 16.60 -16.95 -20.69
CA SER A 298 17.91 -17.01 -20.04
C SER A 298 18.93 -16.06 -20.66
N ILE A 299 18.89 -15.86 -21.98
CA ILE A 299 19.82 -14.96 -22.68
C ILE A 299 19.54 -13.52 -22.25
N GLN A 300 18.27 -13.12 -22.23
CA GLN A 300 17.86 -11.81 -21.74
C GLN A 300 18.25 -11.61 -20.27
N GLY A 301 18.10 -12.64 -19.45
CA GLY A 301 18.54 -12.62 -18.06
C GLY A 301 20.06 -12.37 -17.92
N PHE A 302 20.86 -13.07 -18.73
CA PHE A 302 22.31 -12.89 -18.78
C PHE A 302 22.71 -11.47 -19.22
N VAL A 303 22.06 -10.95 -20.28
CA VAL A 303 22.32 -9.60 -20.81
C VAL A 303 21.96 -8.53 -19.78
N ARG A 304 20.85 -8.68 -19.06
CA ARG A 304 20.46 -7.79 -17.95
C ARG A 304 21.47 -7.82 -16.81
N ALA A 305 21.94 -9.00 -16.42
CA ALA A 305 22.94 -9.15 -15.38
C ALA A 305 24.27 -8.48 -15.75
N LEU A 306 24.71 -8.66 -17.00
CA LEU A 306 25.91 -8.02 -17.52
C LEU A 306 25.75 -6.50 -17.63
N SER A 307 24.56 -6.03 -18.00
CA SER A 307 24.20 -4.61 -18.01
C SER A 307 24.31 -3.99 -16.61
N ILE A 308 23.83 -4.68 -15.56
CA ILE A 308 23.95 -4.23 -14.17
C ILE A 308 25.43 -4.13 -13.74
N VAL A 309 26.25 -5.14 -14.05
CA VAL A 309 27.67 -5.15 -13.65
C VAL A 309 28.49 -4.08 -14.37
N THR A 310 28.22 -3.87 -15.66
CA THR A 310 28.87 -2.83 -16.47
C THR A 310 28.33 -1.43 -16.15
N GLY A 311 27.10 -1.35 -15.62
CA GLY A 311 26.39 -0.10 -15.36
C GLY A 311 25.79 0.53 -16.62
N GLN A 312 25.59 -0.25 -17.68
CA GLN A 312 25.20 0.24 -19.01
C GLN A 312 24.16 -0.64 -19.66
N SER A 313 23.39 -0.06 -20.58
CA SER A 313 22.40 -0.82 -21.34
C SER A 313 23.09 -1.56 -22.48
N LEU A 314 23.09 -2.90 -22.43
CA LEU A 314 23.61 -3.75 -23.48
C LEU A 314 22.47 -4.23 -24.39
N GLN A 315 22.64 -4.13 -25.70
CA GLN A 315 21.67 -4.66 -26.66
C GLN A 315 22.14 -6.01 -27.20
N HIS A 316 21.34 -7.05 -27.00
CA HIS A 316 21.55 -8.33 -27.67
C HIS A 316 20.69 -8.39 -28.93
N ARG A 317 21.31 -8.23 -30.10
CA ARG A 317 20.66 -8.49 -31.39
C ARG A 317 20.97 -9.93 -31.80
N PRO A 318 20.01 -10.87 -31.71
CA PRO A 318 20.23 -12.20 -32.25
C PRO A 318 20.54 -12.09 -33.75
N ARG A 319 21.47 -12.91 -34.23
CA ARG A 319 21.68 -13.07 -35.67
C ARG A 319 20.34 -13.48 -36.28
N SER A 320 19.74 -12.62 -37.09
CA SER A 320 18.61 -13.03 -37.92
C SER A 320 19.10 -14.16 -38.85
N PRO A 321 18.43 -15.32 -38.91
CA PRO A 321 18.75 -16.37 -39.88
C PRO A 321 18.20 -15.99 -41.27
N LEU A 322 18.41 -14.76 -41.72
CA LEU A 322 17.89 -14.22 -42.97
C LEU A 322 18.98 -14.10 -44.03
N LEU A 323 19.52 -15.25 -44.45
CA LEU A 323 20.12 -15.41 -45.79
C LEU A 323 19.83 -16.81 -46.36
N LEU A 324 18.59 -17.30 -46.25
CA LEU A 324 18.10 -18.43 -47.06
C LEU A 324 16.57 -18.45 -47.04
N LYS A 325 15.95 -17.57 -47.85
CA LYS A 325 14.67 -17.81 -48.54
C LYS A 325 14.31 -16.60 -49.39
N SER A 326 14.81 -16.59 -50.61
CA SER A 326 14.22 -15.84 -51.71
C SER A 326 13.00 -16.60 -52.23
N VAL A 327 11.80 -16.29 -51.73
CA VAL A 327 10.52 -16.29 -52.49
C VAL A 327 9.52 -15.39 -51.74
N PRO A 328 8.86 -14.42 -52.40
CA PRO A 328 7.83 -13.60 -51.78
C PRO A 328 6.48 -14.30 -51.83
N TYR A 329 5.77 -14.36 -50.71
CA TYR A 329 4.32 -14.53 -50.72
C TYR A 329 3.71 -13.66 -49.62
N ILE A 330 2.71 -12.89 -50.05
CA ILE A 330 2.01 -11.80 -49.35
C ILE A 330 1.02 -12.40 -48.33
N GLU A 331 1.03 -11.79 -47.13
CA GLU A 331 0.00 -11.55 -46.08
C GLU A 331 -1.19 -12.54 -45.95
N GLU A 332 -1.65 -12.90 -44.75
CA GLU A 332 -2.22 -11.96 -43.77
C GLU A 332 -2.50 -12.65 -42.40
N SER A 333 -2.44 -11.85 -41.33
CA SER A 333 -3.05 -12.04 -39.99
C SER A 333 -2.43 -13.01 -38.96
N ALA A 334 -1.59 -12.47 -38.07
CA ALA A 334 -1.64 -12.71 -36.63
C ALA A 334 -0.87 -11.61 -35.89
N SER A 335 -1.59 -10.80 -35.12
CA SER A 335 -1.08 -9.77 -34.23
C SER A 335 -0.20 -10.38 -33.14
N ALA A 336 1.12 -10.19 -33.25
CA ALA A 336 2.04 -10.28 -32.13
C ALA A 336 2.27 -8.85 -31.65
N GLU A 337 1.91 -8.59 -30.38
CA GLU A 337 2.23 -7.36 -29.68
C GLU A 337 3.75 -7.30 -29.49
N THR A 338 4.43 -6.65 -30.43
CA THR A 338 5.85 -6.32 -30.30
C THR A 338 6.00 -5.24 -29.25
N GLU A 339 6.79 -5.50 -28.21
CA GLU A 339 7.19 -4.50 -27.22
C GLU A 339 7.80 -3.28 -27.94
N GLY A 340 7.06 -2.18 -27.93
CA GLY A 340 7.53 -0.90 -28.45
C GLY A 340 8.47 -0.24 -27.45
N GLU A 341 9.77 -0.50 -27.58
CA GLU A 341 10.78 0.40 -27.01
C GLU A 341 10.71 1.75 -27.75
N PRO A 342 10.58 2.89 -27.06
CA PRO A 342 10.80 4.17 -27.70
C PRO A 342 12.29 4.30 -28.03
N GLU A 343 12.63 4.24 -29.32
CA GLU A 343 13.96 4.58 -29.82
C GLU A 343 14.29 6.04 -29.49
N THR A 344 14.94 6.28 -28.36
CA THR A 344 15.79 7.45 -28.19
C THR A 344 17.19 7.09 -28.63
N SER A 345 17.48 7.37 -29.89
CA SER A 345 18.82 7.38 -30.47
C SER A 345 19.75 8.32 -29.70
N ARG A 346 20.50 7.79 -28.76
CA ARG A 346 21.87 8.24 -28.51
C ARG A 346 22.76 7.03 -28.77
N ALA A 347 23.62 7.17 -29.77
CA ALA A 347 24.78 6.31 -29.90
C ALA A 347 25.71 6.66 -28.72
N ASP A 348 25.32 6.24 -27.52
CA ASP A 348 26.19 6.27 -26.37
C ASP A 348 27.28 5.25 -26.68
N GLU A 349 28.53 5.68 -26.57
CA GLU A 349 29.72 4.84 -26.71
C GLU A 349 29.48 3.57 -25.90
N GLU A 350 29.26 2.43 -26.56
CA GLU A 350 29.13 1.13 -25.86
C GLU A 350 30.45 0.92 -25.11
N GLU A 351 30.46 1.23 -23.81
CA GLU A 351 31.62 1.01 -22.99
C GLU A 351 31.73 -0.50 -22.86
N GLY A 352 32.81 -1.03 -23.44
CA GLY A 352 32.90 -2.47 -23.64
C GLY A 352 32.87 -3.27 -22.33
N VAL A 353 32.63 -4.56 -22.48
CA VAL A 353 32.63 -5.54 -21.41
C VAL A 353 34.07 -5.92 -21.07
N SER A 354 34.36 -6.02 -19.78
CA SER A 354 35.66 -6.48 -19.26
C SER A 354 35.56 -7.92 -18.74
N ILE A 355 36.68 -8.64 -18.72
CA ILE A 355 36.74 -10.02 -18.18
C ILE A 355 36.28 -10.08 -16.71
N PRO A 356 36.65 -9.13 -15.82
CA PRO A 356 36.12 -9.10 -14.46
C PRO A 356 34.59 -8.98 -14.40
N ALA A 357 33.96 -8.28 -15.35
CA ALA A 357 32.51 -8.16 -15.41
C ALA A 357 31.85 -9.51 -15.76
N LEU A 358 32.37 -10.21 -16.77
CA LEU A 358 31.90 -11.55 -17.15
C LEU A 358 32.06 -12.54 -15.98
N LEU A 359 33.23 -12.54 -15.33
CA LEU A 359 33.47 -13.40 -14.17
C LEU A 359 32.51 -13.08 -13.02
N LYS A 360 32.20 -11.80 -12.78
CA LYS A 360 31.26 -11.42 -11.72
C LYS A 360 29.84 -11.91 -11.99
N VAL A 361 29.38 -11.81 -13.24
CA VAL A 361 28.09 -12.36 -13.67
C VAL A 361 28.07 -13.87 -13.46
N ILE A 362 29.03 -14.59 -14.04
CA ILE A 362 29.05 -16.06 -14.01
C ILE A 362 29.21 -16.64 -12.61
N HIS A 363 29.98 -15.97 -11.73
CA HIS A 363 30.18 -16.44 -10.36
C HIS A 363 29.14 -15.94 -9.36
N HIS A 364 28.15 -15.14 -9.79
CA HIS A 364 27.06 -14.69 -8.92
C HIS A 364 26.25 -15.89 -8.37
N GLY A 365 25.82 -15.82 -7.10
CA GLY A 365 25.10 -16.90 -6.43
C GLY A 365 25.95 -18.14 -6.09
N ARG A 366 27.19 -18.24 -6.58
CA ARG A 366 28.07 -19.40 -6.33
C ARG A 366 28.74 -19.28 -4.96
N THR A 367 28.39 -20.15 -4.02
CA THR A 367 29.10 -20.23 -2.73
C THR A 367 30.53 -20.73 -2.90
N ARG A 368 31.48 -20.01 -2.30
CA ARG A 368 32.95 -20.28 -2.29
C ARG A 368 33.38 -21.58 -1.57
N THR A 369 32.45 -22.45 -1.18
CA THR A 369 32.75 -23.64 -0.39
C THR A 369 33.21 -24.80 -1.27
N ALA A 370 34.48 -25.18 -1.09
CA ALA A 370 35.16 -26.28 -1.79
C ALA A 370 34.47 -27.66 -1.67
N SER A 371 33.47 -27.80 -0.80
CA SER A 371 32.71 -29.04 -0.58
C SER A 371 31.70 -29.36 -1.68
N TYR A 372 31.24 -28.35 -2.44
CA TYR A 372 30.22 -28.52 -3.48
C TYR A 372 30.79 -28.67 -4.90
N SER A 373 32.10 -28.52 -5.09
CA SER A 373 32.78 -28.70 -6.37
C SER A 373 32.60 -30.10 -6.96
N ARG A 374 32.19 -31.10 -6.16
CA ARG A 374 31.91 -32.48 -6.61
C ARG A 374 30.48 -32.70 -7.14
N LEU A 375 29.54 -31.79 -6.87
CA LEU A 375 28.14 -31.91 -7.28
C LEU A 375 27.84 -31.13 -8.58
N HIS A 376 28.87 -30.52 -9.16
CA HIS A 376 28.79 -29.85 -10.46
C HIS A 376 29.82 -30.45 -11.44
N PRO A 377 29.47 -31.55 -12.14
CA PRO A 377 30.39 -32.19 -13.08
C PRO A 377 30.79 -31.31 -14.27
N ASN A 378 30.05 -30.21 -14.54
CA ASN A 378 30.24 -29.36 -15.72
C ASN A 378 30.73 -27.93 -15.41
N TRP A 379 31.00 -27.58 -14.14
CA TRP A 379 31.38 -26.21 -13.80
C TRP A 379 32.89 -26.03 -13.77
N LYS A 380 33.38 -25.12 -14.61
CA LYS A 380 34.76 -24.70 -14.63
C LYS A 380 35.13 -23.87 -13.39
N SER A 381 36.38 -24.00 -12.94
CA SER A 381 36.93 -23.12 -11.90
C SER A 381 36.96 -21.66 -12.36
N ARG A 382 37.15 -20.72 -11.42
CA ARG A 382 37.24 -19.29 -11.77
C ARG A 382 38.40 -19.03 -12.73
N GLU A 383 39.50 -19.73 -12.50
CA GLU A 383 40.73 -19.67 -13.28
C GLU A 383 40.53 -20.23 -14.69
N GLU A 384 39.75 -21.30 -14.84
CA GLU A 384 39.40 -21.86 -16.16
C GLU A 384 38.49 -20.93 -16.96
N TYR A 385 37.45 -20.35 -16.35
CA TYR A 385 36.62 -19.34 -17.02
C TYR A 385 37.44 -18.11 -17.40
N GLU A 386 38.37 -17.69 -16.55
CA GLU A 386 39.26 -16.58 -16.86
C GLU A 386 40.15 -16.87 -18.07
N GLU A 387 40.70 -18.09 -18.20
CA GLU A 387 41.48 -18.48 -19.37
C GLU A 387 40.61 -18.59 -20.63
N ASP A 388 39.38 -19.09 -20.52
CA ASP A 388 38.42 -19.10 -21.62
C ASP A 388 38.13 -17.67 -22.11
N PHE A 389 37.87 -16.72 -21.20
CA PHE A 389 37.64 -15.32 -21.58
C PHE A 389 38.89 -14.67 -22.17
N ARG A 390 40.08 -14.95 -21.62
CA ARG A 390 41.35 -14.51 -22.20
C ARG A 390 41.53 -15.05 -23.63
N LYS A 391 41.07 -16.27 -23.90
CA LYS A 391 41.09 -16.84 -25.26
C LYS A 391 40.09 -16.12 -26.18
N ILE A 392 38.84 -15.92 -25.76
CA ILE A 392 37.82 -15.17 -26.52
C ILE A 392 38.34 -13.78 -26.90
N TYR A 393 38.94 -13.05 -25.95
CA TYR A 393 39.44 -11.70 -26.20
C TYR A 393 40.60 -11.71 -27.19
N ARG A 394 41.53 -12.68 -27.08
CA ARG A 394 42.62 -12.87 -28.05
C ARG A 394 42.09 -13.22 -29.46
N ASP A 395 41.10 -14.09 -29.55
CA ASP A 395 40.51 -14.53 -30.82
C ASP A 395 39.78 -13.37 -31.52
N LEU A 396 39.22 -12.43 -30.76
CA LEU A 396 38.62 -11.19 -31.24
C LEU A 396 39.64 -10.06 -31.52
N GLY A 397 40.93 -10.28 -31.22
CA GLY A 397 42.00 -9.31 -31.46
C GLY A 397 42.18 -8.24 -30.37
N PHE A 398 41.57 -8.41 -29.20
CA PHE A 398 41.64 -7.48 -28.07
C PHE A 398 42.65 -7.96 -27.01
N LYS A 399 43.22 -7.01 -26.25
CA LYS A 399 44.03 -7.34 -25.08
C LYS A 399 43.14 -7.72 -23.90
N VAL A 400 43.71 -8.46 -22.95
CA VAL A 400 43.02 -8.92 -21.73
C VAL A 400 42.49 -7.76 -20.88
N ASP A 401 43.20 -6.63 -20.86
CA ASP A 401 42.84 -5.45 -20.06
C ASP A 401 41.89 -4.49 -20.80
N GLU A 402 41.61 -4.75 -22.09
CA GLU A 402 40.74 -3.91 -22.90
C GLU A 402 39.27 -4.27 -22.71
N LYS A 403 38.41 -3.27 -22.87
CA LYS A 403 36.95 -3.43 -22.88
C LYS A 403 36.50 -3.76 -24.30
N VAL A 404 35.69 -4.80 -24.46
CA VAL A 404 35.19 -5.26 -25.78
C VAL A 404 33.72 -4.90 -25.95
N PRO A 405 33.31 -4.18 -27.01
CA PRO A 405 31.90 -3.88 -27.27
C PRO A 405 31.04 -5.15 -27.24
N PHE A 406 29.94 -5.12 -26.49
CA PHE A 406 29.13 -6.32 -26.28
C PHE A 406 28.57 -6.88 -27.59
N GLY A 407 28.21 -6.01 -28.53
CA GLY A 407 27.73 -6.42 -29.86
C GLY A 407 28.74 -7.24 -30.66
N ILE A 408 30.04 -7.16 -30.37
CA ILE A 408 31.08 -8.00 -30.98
C ILE A 408 31.26 -9.27 -30.14
N LEU A 409 31.33 -9.11 -28.82
CA LEU A 409 31.57 -10.21 -27.88
C LEU A 409 30.48 -11.29 -27.98
N CYS A 410 29.20 -10.90 -28.07
CA CYS A 410 28.05 -11.80 -28.16
C CYS A 410 27.99 -12.60 -29.48
N GLN A 411 28.81 -12.27 -30.47
CA GLN A 411 28.92 -13.03 -31.72
C GLN A 411 29.90 -14.20 -31.61
N HIS A 412 30.71 -14.26 -30.56
CA HIS A 412 31.68 -15.32 -30.38
C HIS A 412 30.98 -16.64 -29.97
N PRO A 413 31.20 -17.77 -30.67
CA PRO A 413 30.49 -19.03 -30.41
C PRO A 413 30.55 -19.49 -28.95
N MET A 414 31.72 -19.41 -28.32
CA MET A 414 31.85 -19.81 -26.91
C MET A 414 31.01 -18.94 -25.94
N LEU A 415 30.78 -17.66 -26.27
CA LEU A 415 29.91 -16.83 -25.42
C LEU A 415 28.44 -17.14 -25.69
N GLN A 416 28.07 -17.45 -26.92
CA GLN A 416 26.70 -17.90 -27.25
C GLN A 416 26.38 -19.20 -26.51
N ASP A 417 27.26 -20.20 -26.61
CA ASP A 417 27.13 -21.45 -25.86
C ASP A 417 27.04 -21.20 -24.35
N LEU A 418 27.79 -20.22 -23.84
CA LEU A 418 27.73 -19.83 -22.43
C LEU A 418 26.39 -19.18 -22.06
N MET A 419 25.88 -18.24 -22.87
CA MET A 419 24.58 -17.60 -22.63
C MET A 419 23.44 -18.61 -22.68
N ASP A 420 23.50 -19.56 -23.64
CA ASP A 420 22.50 -20.62 -23.80
C ASP A 420 22.56 -21.64 -22.65
N SER A 421 23.76 -21.97 -22.15
CA SER A 421 23.93 -22.94 -21.06
C SER A 421 23.79 -22.35 -19.65
N THR A 422 23.83 -21.01 -19.52
CA THR A 422 23.74 -20.34 -18.21
C THR A 422 22.29 -20.14 -17.82
N LEU A 423 21.77 -21.06 -17.01
CA LEU A 423 20.39 -21.00 -16.53
C LEU A 423 20.18 -20.13 -15.29
N GLN A 424 21.27 -19.69 -14.62
CA GLN A 424 21.19 -18.97 -13.33
C GLN A 424 20.36 -17.66 -13.36
N TYR A 425 20.13 -17.07 -14.53
CA TYR A 425 19.27 -15.89 -14.72
C TYR A 425 17.94 -16.22 -15.43
N GLN A 426 17.58 -17.49 -15.50
CA GLN A 426 16.26 -17.92 -15.91
C GLN A 426 15.33 -17.81 -14.70
N LEU A 427 14.22 -17.09 -14.87
CA LEU A 427 13.18 -17.00 -13.86
C LEU A 427 12.33 -18.26 -13.94
N THR A 428 12.36 -19.09 -12.88
CA THR A 428 11.55 -20.31 -12.82
C THR A 428 10.09 -19.96 -12.58
N ASP A 429 9.20 -20.34 -13.49
CA ASP A 429 7.75 -20.23 -13.32
C ASP A 429 7.20 -21.39 -12.48
N ILE A 430 7.34 -21.25 -11.15
CA ILE A 430 6.81 -22.21 -10.18
C ILE A 430 5.28 -22.33 -10.29
N HIS A 431 4.60 -21.23 -10.60
CA HIS A 431 3.14 -21.22 -10.68
C HIS A 431 2.62 -21.94 -11.92
N GLY A 432 3.33 -21.83 -13.05
CA GLY A 432 3.06 -22.60 -14.27
C GLY A 432 3.15 -24.10 -14.05
N VAL A 433 4.18 -24.56 -13.32
CA VAL A 433 4.30 -25.97 -12.91
C VAL A 433 3.09 -26.37 -12.04
N LEU A 434 2.72 -25.55 -11.05
CA LEU A 434 1.59 -25.87 -10.17
C LEU A 434 0.21 -25.83 -10.89
N GLN A 435 0.04 -24.99 -11.91
CA GLN A 435 -1.23 -24.82 -12.65
C GLN A 435 -1.45 -25.88 -13.72
N THR A 436 -0.41 -26.21 -14.51
CA THR A 436 -0.49 -27.25 -15.55
C THR A 436 -0.92 -28.58 -14.94
N GLN A 437 -0.45 -28.83 -13.72
CA GLN A 437 -0.66 -30.05 -12.95
C GLN A 437 -2.05 -30.15 -12.27
N LEU A 438 -2.74 -29.03 -12.06
CA LEU A 438 -4.13 -28.98 -11.54
C LEU A 438 -5.16 -29.35 -12.62
N ASN A 439 -4.82 -29.12 -13.90
CA ASN A 439 -5.68 -29.44 -15.03
C ASN A 439 -5.56 -30.91 -15.46
N GLU A 440 -4.39 -31.54 -15.32
CA GLU A 440 -4.22 -32.99 -15.58
C GLU A 440 -5.01 -33.86 -14.58
N GLY A 441 -5.15 -33.41 -13.32
CA GLY A 441 -6.00 -34.06 -12.32
C GLY A 441 -7.51 -33.97 -12.60
N LYS A 442 -7.96 -33.00 -13.41
CA LYS A 442 -9.39 -32.87 -13.79
C LYS A 442 -9.74 -33.67 -15.04
N LEU A 443 -8.78 -33.90 -15.94
CA LEU A 443 -8.99 -34.68 -17.17
C LEU A 443 -9.05 -36.20 -16.93
N THR A 444 -8.60 -36.68 -15.77
CA THR A 444 -8.66 -38.10 -15.39
C THR A 444 -9.95 -38.51 -14.66
N VAL A 445 -10.87 -37.56 -14.43
CA VAL A 445 -12.18 -37.79 -13.78
C VAL A 445 -13.36 -37.45 -14.72
N SER A 446 -13.11 -37.34 -16.02
CA SER A 446 -14.15 -37.14 -17.05
C SER A 446 -14.56 -38.45 -17.71
#